data_AF-A0A955FLX5-F1
#
_entry.id   AF-A0A955FLX5-F1
#
_cell.length_a   1.000
_cell.length_b   1.000
_cell.length_c   1.000
_cell.angle_alpha   90.00
_cell.angle_beta   90.00
_cell.angle_gamma   90.00
#
_symmetry.space_group_name_H-M   'P 1'
#
loop_
_entity.id
_entity.type
_entity.pdbx_description
1 polymer ?
#
loop_
_entity_poly.entity_id
_entity_poly.type
_entity_poly.pdbx_seq_one_letter_code
_entity_poly.pdbx_strand_id
1 'polypeptide(L)'
;MSMPPIEIRWGGGRWPRQRRRVAFPTVRTALDLAGYGVEALGVECREPKTAVIWCAGESFADEGGAEVGSQTEFELYLRTRALKHRTIARWLPTITTSAVHEVLHCAREEHGLDTASLEGRIADEGIANFGEFLVAQSLLTRQEFREEYPHATFTPGSSSVQALRESLRHDMRALVTLPSESRDHHAVELEDAWLTPATPKALAAGETLGVGAVAELLVMGHDFADIIQMPPWQVLGLE
;
A
#
# COMPACT_ATOMS: atom_id res chain seq x y z
N MET A 1 -15.23 14.20 -8.18
CA MET A 1 -15.67 14.75 -6.88
C MET A 1 -14.46 14.87 -5.97
N SER A 2 -14.39 15.82 -5.03
CA SER A 2 -13.26 15.88 -4.09
C SER A 2 -13.37 14.76 -3.05
N MET A 3 -12.24 14.14 -2.69
CA MET A 3 -12.13 13.15 -1.63
C MET A 3 -12.69 13.72 -0.31
N PRO A 4 -13.52 12.97 0.42
CA PRO A 4 -13.93 13.34 1.77
C PRO A 4 -12.72 13.55 2.69
N PRO A 5 -12.75 14.51 3.63
CA PRO A 5 -11.67 14.65 4.60
C PRO A 5 -11.46 13.35 5.40
N ILE A 6 -10.19 12.93 5.52
CA ILE A 6 -9.83 11.72 6.27
C ILE A 6 -9.90 12.02 7.78
N GLU A 7 -10.75 11.33 8.52
CA GLU A 7 -10.86 11.50 9.97
C GLU A 7 -9.63 10.93 10.68
N ILE A 8 -9.20 11.55 11.80
CA ILE A 8 -8.10 11.02 12.62
C ILE A 8 -8.69 10.39 13.87
N ARG A 9 -8.46 9.08 14.03
CA ARG A 9 -8.67 8.35 15.27
C ARG A 9 -7.32 8.00 15.87
N TRP A 10 -7.13 8.28 17.15
CA TRP A 10 -5.90 7.88 17.83
C TRP A 10 -6.07 6.45 18.36
N GLY A 11 -5.30 5.51 17.80
CA GLY A 11 -5.29 4.09 18.19
C GLY A 11 -4.65 3.82 19.55
N GLY A 12 -4.34 2.55 19.80
CA GLY A 12 -3.58 2.10 20.97
C GLY A 12 -2.10 2.50 20.92
N GLY A 13 -1.34 2.01 21.90
CA GLY A 13 -0.01 2.52 22.20
C GLY A 13 -0.07 3.76 23.10
N ARG A 14 0.86 3.85 24.06
CA ARG A 14 0.82 4.92 25.07
C ARG A 14 1.01 6.28 24.40
N TRP A 15 -0.09 7.01 24.25
CA TRP A 15 -0.12 8.42 23.82
C TRP A 15 -0.22 9.36 25.03
N PRO A 16 0.89 9.87 25.61
CA PRO A 16 0.81 11.01 26.50
C PRO A 16 0.05 12.17 25.82
N ARG A 17 -0.86 12.85 26.53
CA ARG A 17 -1.68 13.95 25.99
C ARG A 17 -0.86 15.01 25.23
N GLN A 18 0.37 15.28 25.67
CA GLN A 18 1.28 16.22 25.02
C GLN A 18 1.76 15.76 23.64
N ARG A 19 1.96 14.45 23.42
CA ARG A 19 2.46 13.92 22.14
C ARG A 19 1.41 13.97 21.03
N ARG A 20 0.12 13.70 21.35
CA ARG A 20 -0.99 13.87 20.39
C ARG A 20 -1.08 15.29 19.86
N ARG A 21 -0.99 16.28 20.75
CA ARG A 21 -1.04 17.70 20.37
C ARG A 21 0.12 18.11 19.47
N VAL A 22 1.32 17.57 19.70
CA VAL A 22 2.48 17.82 18.85
C VAL A 22 2.36 17.14 17.49
N ALA A 23 1.80 15.94 17.45
CA ALA A 23 1.69 15.16 16.22
C ALA A 23 0.55 15.62 15.31
N PHE A 24 -0.58 16.03 15.89
CA PHE A 24 -1.81 16.30 15.16
C PHE A 24 -1.65 17.21 13.94
N PRO A 25 -0.96 18.38 14.00
CA PRO A 25 -0.85 19.24 12.83
C PRO A 25 -0.11 18.58 11.66
N THR A 26 0.96 17.83 11.94
CA THR A 26 1.72 17.12 10.91
C THR A 26 0.91 15.97 10.33
N VAL A 27 0.25 15.16 11.16
CA VAL A 27 -0.60 14.07 10.70
C VAL A 27 -1.75 14.60 9.85
N ARG A 28 -2.42 15.66 10.31
CA ARG A 28 -3.50 16.31 9.56
C ARG A 28 -3.02 16.79 8.19
N THR A 29 -1.91 17.51 8.16
CA THR A 29 -1.32 17.99 6.89
C THR A 29 -0.96 16.82 5.98
N ALA A 30 -0.41 15.72 6.52
CA ALA A 30 -0.07 14.54 5.73
C ALA A 30 -1.31 13.89 5.09
N LEU A 31 -2.39 13.74 5.86
CA LEU A 31 -3.64 13.15 5.37
C LEU A 31 -4.33 14.05 4.34
N ASP A 32 -4.29 15.37 4.53
CA ASP A 32 -4.82 16.31 3.54
C ASP A 32 -4.03 16.23 2.22
N LEU A 33 -2.68 16.15 2.30
CA LEU A 33 -1.82 15.93 1.13
C LEU A 33 -2.05 14.57 0.47
N ALA A 34 -2.28 13.52 1.25
CA ALA A 34 -2.58 12.20 0.73
C ALA A 34 -3.90 12.21 -0.05
N GLY A 35 -4.92 12.90 0.48
CA GLY A 35 -6.18 13.08 -0.23
C GLY A 35 -6.01 13.79 -1.58
N TYR A 36 -5.27 14.90 -1.60
CA TYR A 36 -4.94 15.58 -2.87
C TYR A 36 -4.12 14.69 -3.82
N GLY A 37 -3.21 13.87 -3.29
CA GLY A 37 -2.42 12.93 -4.08
C GLY A 37 -3.29 11.88 -4.76
N VAL A 38 -4.20 11.26 -4.03
CA VAL A 38 -5.15 10.26 -4.57
C VAL A 38 -6.13 10.90 -5.56
N GLU A 39 -6.62 12.10 -5.29
CA GLU A 39 -7.43 12.87 -6.27
C GLU A 39 -6.65 13.14 -7.56
N ALA A 40 -5.36 13.48 -7.46
CA ALA A 40 -4.51 13.74 -8.62
C ALA A 40 -4.26 12.47 -9.47
N LEU A 41 -4.40 11.28 -8.88
CA LEU A 41 -4.41 10.00 -9.59
C LEU A 41 -5.76 9.71 -10.28
N GLY A 42 -6.76 10.58 -10.11
CA GLY A 42 -8.12 10.41 -10.64
C GLY A 42 -8.97 9.41 -9.85
N VAL A 43 -8.52 8.99 -8.67
CA VAL A 43 -9.21 8.01 -7.83
C VAL A 43 -10.23 8.70 -6.95
N GLU A 44 -11.46 8.20 -6.95
CA GLU A 44 -12.55 8.69 -6.11
C GLU A 44 -12.86 7.69 -4.99
N CYS A 45 -12.81 8.14 -3.73
CA CYS A 45 -13.35 7.39 -2.61
C CYS A 45 -14.77 7.86 -2.30
N ARG A 46 -15.72 6.93 -2.26
CA ARG A 46 -17.14 7.19 -2.02
C ARG A 46 -17.45 7.36 -0.55
N GLU A 47 -16.84 6.53 0.30
CA GLU A 47 -17.06 6.54 1.73
C GLU A 47 -15.97 7.37 2.44
N PRO A 48 -16.34 8.13 3.49
CA PRO A 48 -15.36 8.80 4.34
C PRO A 48 -14.34 7.80 4.91
N LYS A 49 -13.08 8.23 5.00
CA LYS A 49 -11.97 7.41 5.50
C LYS A 49 -11.59 7.82 6.92
N THR A 50 -11.17 6.88 7.74
CA THR A 50 -10.65 7.10 9.09
C THR A 50 -9.25 6.52 9.21
N ALA A 51 -8.27 7.37 9.46
CA ALA A 51 -6.91 6.97 9.77
C ALA A 51 -6.75 6.69 11.28
N VAL A 52 -6.45 5.44 11.63
CA VAL A 52 -6.16 5.01 13.00
C VAL A 52 -4.65 5.14 13.26
N ILE A 53 -4.27 6.15 14.03
CA ILE A 53 -2.87 6.51 14.27
C ILE A 53 -2.33 5.79 15.50
N TRP A 54 -1.40 4.86 15.27
CA TRP A 54 -0.72 4.07 16.30
C TRP A 54 0.63 4.66 16.69
N CYS A 55 0.99 4.51 17.96
CA CYS A 55 2.27 4.98 18.50
C CYS A 55 3.22 3.80 18.68
N ALA A 56 3.93 3.40 17.62
CA ALA A 56 4.82 2.26 17.67
C ALA A 56 6.11 2.54 18.47
N GLY A 57 6.50 1.60 19.33
CA GLY A 57 7.83 1.52 19.95
C GLY A 57 8.93 1.24 18.92
N GLU A 58 10.13 0.87 19.39
CA GLU A 58 11.21 0.44 18.48
C GLU A 58 10.98 -0.96 17.89
N SER A 59 10.15 -1.79 18.54
CA SER A 59 9.65 -3.06 18.01
C SER A 59 8.26 -2.83 17.40
N PHE A 60 8.12 -3.09 16.09
CA PHE A 60 6.80 -3.31 15.46
C PHE A 60 6.09 -4.56 16.04
N ALA A 61 6.79 -5.37 16.83
CA ALA A 61 6.39 -6.70 17.26
C ALA A 61 5.54 -6.78 18.55
N ASP A 62 5.34 -5.69 19.32
CA ASP A 62 4.77 -5.79 20.68
C ASP A 62 3.40 -5.13 20.89
N GLU A 63 2.81 -4.51 19.87
CA GLU A 63 1.45 -3.99 19.97
C GLU A 63 0.70 -4.51 18.77
N GLY A 64 -0.14 -5.54 18.98
CA GLY A 64 -0.99 -6.09 17.94
C GLY A 64 -1.80 -4.98 17.28
N GLY A 65 -1.36 -4.57 16.10
CA GLY A 65 -2.21 -3.92 15.13
C GLY A 65 -3.34 -4.88 14.85
N ALA A 66 -4.57 -4.44 15.01
CA ALA A 66 -5.64 -5.16 14.35
C ALA A 66 -5.43 -4.87 12.87
N GLU A 67 -5.30 -5.89 12.02
CA GLU A 67 -5.48 -5.67 10.59
C GLU A 67 -6.89 -5.09 10.42
N VAL A 68 -6.96 -3.78 10.21
CA VAL A 68 -8.19 -3.12 9.81
C VAL A 68 -8.21 -3.18 8.29
N GLY A 69 -8.49 -4.37 7.75
CA GLY A 69 -8.94 -4.50 6.37
C GLY A 69 -10.36 -3.96 6.30
N SER A 70 -10.50 -2.68 5.95
CA SER A 70 -11.78 -1.99 5.86
C SER A 70 -11.76 -0.92 4.78
N GLN A 71 -12.83 -0.89 3.97
CA GLN A 71 -13.05 0.14 2.96
C GLN A 71 -13.13 1.57 3.55
N THR A 72 -13.27 1.72 4.88
CA THR A 72 -13.42 3.01 5.57
C THR A 72 -12.33 3.32 6.57
N GLU A 73 -11.51 2.36 6.96
CA GLU A 73 -10.54 2.53 8.03
C GLU A 73 -9.19 1.94 7.62
N PHE A 74 -8.12 2.66 7.94
CA PHE A 74 -6.76 2.19 7.73
C PHE A 74 -5.85 2.63 8.87
N GLU A 75 -4.69 2.00 9.00
CA GLU A 75 -3.79 2.23 10.11
C GLU A 75 -2.51 2.96 9.68
N LEU A 76 -2.03 3.88 10.52
CA LEU A 76 -0.72 4.52 10.32
C LEU A 76 0.11 4.44 11.58
N TYR A 77 1.37 4.06 11.43
CA TYR A 77 2.29 3.84 12.54
C TYR A 77 3.30 4.98 12.68
N LEU A 78 3.23 5.71 13.79
CA LEU A 78 4.20 6.75 14.12
C LEU A 78 5.20 6.26 15.15
N ARG A 79 6.48 6.25 14.77
CA ARG A 79 7.57 5.86 15.68
C ARG A 79 7.66 6.86 16.85
N THR A 80 7.61 6.35 18.08
CA THR A 80 7.72 7.15 19.32
C THR A 80 8.89 8.14 19.33
N ARG A 81 10.05 7.75 18.77
CA ARG A 81 11.25 8.60 18.66
C ARG A 81 11.07 9.83 17.76
N ALA A 82 10.13 9.78 16.81
CA ALA A 82 9.80 10.88 15.91
C ALA A 82 8.90 11.95 16.56
N LEU A 83 8.25 11.62 17.69
CA LEU A 83 7.29 12.49 18.39
C LEU A 83 7.97 13.55 19.28
N LYS A 84 8.85 14.34 18.69
CA LYS A 84 9.45 15.55 19.29
C LYS A 84 9.05 16.79 18.47
N HIS A 85 8.91 17.94 19.13
CA HIS A 85 8.57 19.20 18.47
C HIS A 85 9.57 19.50 17.32
N ARG A 86 9.06 19.84 16.13
CA ARG A 86 9.77 19.96 14.84
C ARG A 86 10.34 18.67 14.22
N THR A 87 10.58 17.61 14.99
CA THR A 87 11.08 16.33 14.43
C THR A 87 10.00 15.62 13.64
N ILE A 88 8.76 15.61 14.13
CA ILE A 88 7.66 14.91 13.44
C ILE A 88 7.39 15.50 12.05
N ALA A 89 7.53 16.83 11.88
CA ALA A 89 7.33 17.49 10.59
C ALA A 89 8.29 17.01 9.49
N ARG A 90 9.46 16.46 9.85
CA ARG A 90 10.39 15.85 8.88
C ARG A 90 9.86 14.55 8.28
N TRP A 91 8.92 13.90 8.97
CA TRP A 91 8.25 12.70 8.50
C TRP A 91 6.97 13.01 7.72
N LEU A 92 6.66 14.29 7.48
CA LEU A 92 5.48 14.68 6.71
C LEU A 92 5.41 13.94 5.36
N PRO A 93 6.50 13.86 4.56
CA PRO A 93 6.43 13.14 3.29
C PRO A 93 6.17 11.64 3.47
N THR A 94 6.91 10.98 4.35
CA THR A 94 6.74 9.54 4.63
C THR A 94 5.31 9.22 5.12
N ILE A 95 4.74 10.03 6.01
CA ILE A 95 3.35 9.83 6.48
C ILE A 95 2.36 10.05 5.34
N THR A 96 2.65 11.01 4.45
CA THR A 96 1.78 11.29 3.29
C THR A 96 1.78 10.11 2.33
N THR A 97 2.95 9.59 1.97
CA THR A 97 3.07 8.48 1.01
C THR A 97 2.49 7.18 1.59
N SER A 98 2.75 6.87 2.87
CA SER A 98 2.06 5.74 3.53
C SER A 98 0.54 5.93 3.57
N ALA A 99 0.04 7.14 3.82
CA ALA A 99 -1.40 7.38 3.79
C ALA A 99 -2.02 7.20 2.38
N VAL A 100 -1.29 7.57 1.31
CA VAL A 100 -1.72 7.31 -0.07
C VAL A 100 -1.85 5.80 -0.29
N HIS A 101 -0.83 5.04 0.10
CA HIS A 101 -0.81 3.59 -0.02
C HIS A 101 -2.06 2.94 0.60
N GLU A 102 -2.31 3.25 1.87
CA GLU A 102 -3.45 2.73 2.62
C GLU A 102 -4.81 3.17 2.05
N VAL A 103 -4.92 4.42 1.59
CA VAL A 103 -6.18 4.90 1.00
C VAL A 103 -6.47 4.20 -0.33
N LEU A 104 -5.44 3.82 -1.10
CA LEU A 104 -5.62 3.06 -2.33
C LEU A 104 -6.14 1.63 -2.06
N HIS A 105 -5.70 0.99 -0.97
CA HIS A 105 -6.31 -0.27 -0.50
C HIS A 105 -7.80 -0.07 -0.18
N CYS A 106 -8.14 0.94 0.64
CA CYS A 106 -9.55 1.21 0.95
C CYS A 106 -10.38 1.49 -0.30
N ALA A 107 -9.83 2.22 -1.28
CA ALA A 107 -10.52 2.52 -2.53
C ALA A 107 -10.79 1.25 -3.34
N ARG A 108 -9.85 0.29 -3.40
CA ARG A 108 -10.06 -0.99 -4.06
C ARG A 108 -11.11 -1.84 -3.36
N GLU A 109 -11.12 -1.86 -2.03
CA GLU A 109 -12.16 -2.53 -1.26
C GLU A 109 -13.56 -1.96 -1.52
N GLU A 110 -13.71 -0.64 -1.67
CA GLU A 110 -15.01 -0.02 -2.03
C GLU A 110 -15.57 -0.51 -3.37
N HIS A 111 -14.70 -0.94 -4.28
CA HIS A 111 -15.10 -1.50 -5.58
C HIS A 111 -15.51 -2.98 -5.47
N GLY A 112 -15.46 -3.57 -4.27
CA GLY A 112 -15.80 -4.98 -4.03
C GLY A 112 -14.83 -5.94 -4.74
N LEU A 113 -13.61 -5.48 -5.00
CA LEU A 113 -12.59 -6.29 -5.63
C LEU A 113 -12.03 -7.29 -4.63
N ASP A 114 -11.71 -8.48 -5.11
CA ASP A 114 -11.09 -9.50 -4.28
C ASP A 114 -9.67 -9.06 -3.91
N THR A 115 -9.47 -8.79 -2.62
CA THR A 115 -8.18 -8.49 -1.98
C THR A 115 -7.72 -9.62 -1.06
N ALA A 116 -8.51 -10.70 -0.94
CA ALA A 116 -8.21 -11.81 -0.02
C ALA A 116 -7.46 -12.96 -0.72
N SER A 117 -7.67 -13.15 -2.03
CA SER A 117 -6.85 -14.11 -2.79
C SER A 117 -5.42 -13.59 -2.99
N LEU A 118 -4.48 -14.52 -3.25
CA LEU A 118 -3.09 -14.17 -3.53
C LEU A 118 -2.96 -13.20 -4.72
N GLU A 119 -3.68 -13.44 -5.80
CA GLU A 119 -3.72 -12.52 -6.95
C GLU A 119 -4.33 -11.16 -6.56
N GLY A 120 -5.37 -11.19 -5.72
CA GLY A 120 -5.98 -10.02 -5.13
C GLY A 120 -4.97 -9.16 -4.40
N ARG A 121 -4.27 -9.73 -3.41
CA ARG A 121 -3.23 -9.07 -2.62
C ARG A 121 -2.09 -8.54 -3.49
N ILE A 122 -1.59 -9.34 -4.44
CA ILE A 122 -0.50 -8.91 -5.34
C ILE A 122 -0.91 -7.70 -6.20
N ALA A 123 -2.12 -7.73 -6.76
CA ALA A 123 -2.63 -6.60 -7.54
C ALA A 123 -2.86 -5.36 -6.66
N ASP A 124 -3.38 -5.57 -5.46
CA ASP A 124 -3.69 -4.52 -4.49
C ASP A 124 -2.43 -3.79 -4.02
N GLU A 125 -1.43 -4.55 -3.54
CA GLU A 125 -0.10 -4.04 -3.21
C GLU A 125 0.57 -3.36 -4.40
N GLY A 126 0.45 -3.94 -5.60
CA GLY A 126 1.00 -3.38 -6.82
C GLY A 126 0.47 -1.98 -7.12
N ILE A 127 -0.84 -1.79 -6.98
CA ILE A 127 -1.52 -0.51 -7.20
C ILE A 127 -1.18 0.48 -6.10
N ALA A 128 -1.22 0.06 -4.83
CA ALA A 128 -0.90 0.92 -3.69
C ALA A 128 0.55 1.42 -3.77
N ASN A 129 1.52 0.53 -3.99
CA ASN A 129 2.94 0.88 -4.13
C ASN A 129 3.21 1.76 -5.36
N PHE A 130 2.56 1.50 -6.51
CA PHE A 130 2.77 2.33 -7.70
C PHE A 130 2.13 3.73 -7.54
N GLY A 131 0.93 3.80 -6.97
CA GLY A 131 0.26 5.07 -6.68
C GLY A 131 1.03 5.91 -5.65
N GLU A 132 1.52 5.28 -4.59
CA GLU A 132 2.44 5.87 -3.63
C GLU A 132 3.66 6.48 -4.35
N PHE A 133 4.30 5.71 -5.23
CA PHE A 133 5.45 6.14 -6.02
C PHE A 133 5.14 7.37 -6.88
N LEU A 134 3.99 7.41 -7.56
CA LEU A 134 3.58 8.56 -8.39
C LEU A 134 3.39 9.84 -7.55
N VAL A 135 2.75 9.71 -6.38
CA VAL A 135 2.58 10.87 -5.48
C VAL A 135 3.92 11.30 -4.88
N ALA A 136 4.76 10.34 -4.49
CA ALA A 136 6.10 10.61 -3.95
C ALA A 136 6.98 11.39 -4.95
N GLN A 137 6.91 11.08 -6.25
CA GLN A 137 7.63 11.83 -7.29
C GLN A 137 7.21 13.30 -7.38
N SER A 138 5.96 13.60 -7.06
CA SER A 138 5.41 14.97 -7.07
C SER A 138 5.69 15.73 -5.77
N LEU A 139 5.80 15.00 -4.66
CA LEU A 139 5.98 15.56 -3.32
C LEU A 139 7.45 15.77 -2.94
N LEU A 140 8.34 14.87 -3.34
CA LEU A 140 9.74 14.83 -2.92
C LEU A 140 10.67 15.51 -3.92
N THR A 141 11.78 16.06 -3.42
CA THR A 141 12.89 16.43 -4.32
C THR A 141 13.51 15.17 -4.93
N ARG A 142 14.22 15.31 -6.07
CA ARG A 142 14.92 14.19 -6.71
C ARG A 142 15.90 13.46 -5.78
N GLN A 143 16.50 14.17 -4.82
CA GLN A 143 17.42 13.55 -3.86
C GLN A 143 16.64 12.74 -2.82
N GLU A 144 15.67 13.35 -2.16
CA GLU A 144 14.82 12.67 -1.16
C GLU A 144 14.13 11.45 -1.75
N PHE A 145 13.62 11.58 -2.98
CA PHE A 145 13.00 10.47 -3.71
C PHE A 145 13.95 9.28 -3.90
N ARG A 146 15.22 9.53 -4.24
CA ARG A 146 16.23 8.46 -4.40
C ARG A 146 16.65 7.84 -3.07
N GLU A 147 16.60 8.62 -1.99
CA GLU A 147 16.93 8.13 -0.64
C GLU A 147 15.80 7.26 -0.07
N GLU A 148 14.53 7.65 -0.27
CA GLU A 148 13.35 6.90 0.14
C GLU A 148 13.09 5.68 -0.77
N TYR A 149 13.27 5.83 -2.09
CA TYR A 149 12.99 4.80 -3.10
C TYR A 149 14.25 4.41 -3.91
N PRO A 150 15.30 3.86 -3.27
CA PRO A 150 16.58 3.57 -3.92
C PRO A 150 16.49 2.50 -5.02
N HIS A 151 15.40 1.72 -5.03
CA HIS A 151 15.18 0.60 -5.95
C HIS A 151 14.07 0.87 -6.98
N ALA A 152 13.43 2.04 -6.96
CA ALA A 152 12.25 2.32 -7.75
C ALA A 152 12.56 2.73 -9.20
N THR A 153 13.35 1.89 -9.87
CA THR A 153 13.40 1.83 -11.33
C THR A 153 12.48 0.71 -11.79
N PHE A 154 11.19 1.03 -11.95
CA PHE A 154 10.23 0.12 -12.56
C PHE A 154 10.42 0.17 -14.07
N THR A 155 10.82 -0.97 -14.64
CA THR A 155 10.93 -1.12 -16.09
C THR A 155 9.77 -1.99 -16.57
N PRO A 156 8.75 -1.40 -17.20
CA PRO A 156 7.64 -2.15 -17.79
C PRO A 156 8.15 -3.21 -18.76
N GLY A 157 7.53 -4.39 -18.79
CA GLY A 157 7.87 -5.43 -19.75
C GLY A 157 9.23 -6.09 -19.52
N SER A 158 9.87 -5.88 -18.37
CA SER A 158 11.14 -6.52 -18.06
C SER A 158 10.99 -8.05 -18.04
N SER A 159 12.04 -8.77 -18.46
CA SER A 159 12.04 -10.24 -18.45
C SER A 159 11.76 -10.83 -17.06
N SER A 160 12.09 -10.09 -16.00
CA SER A 160 11.76 -10.43 -14.61
C SER A 160 10.26 -10.38 -14.33
N VAL A 161 9.53 -9.37 -14.81
CA VAL A 161 8.07 -9.27 -14.60
C VAL A 161 7.34 -10.40 -15.34
N GLN A 162 7.76 -10.71 -16.57
CA GLN A 162 7.19 -11.84 -17.32
C GLN A 162 7.46 -13.19 -16.62
N ALA A 163 8.69 -13.41 -16.14
CA ALA A 163 9.01 -14.63 -15.40
C ALA A 163 8.22 -14.78 -14.10
N LEU A 164 8.03 -13.68 -13.36
CA LEU A 164 7.18 -13.68 -12.15
C LEU A 164 5.72 -13.98 -12.51
N ARG A 165 5.19 -13.37 -13.57
CA ARG A 165 3.82 -13.66 -14.04
C ARG A 165 3.63 -15.15 -14.39
N GLU A 166 4.61 -15.75 -15.07
CA GLU A 166 4.59 -17.20 -15.37
C GLU A 166 4.66 -18.06 -14.10
N SER A 167 5.49 -17.69 -13.13
CA SER A 167 5.58 -18.37 -11.84
C SER A 167 4.26 -18.31 -11.07
N LEU A 168 3.62 -17.13 -11.02
CA LEU A 168 2.34 -16.97 -10.34
C LEU A 168 1.26 -17.86 -10.98
N ARG A 169 1.19 -17.90 -12.32
CA ARG A 169 0.27 -18.80 -13.03
C ARG A 169 0.53 -20.27 -12.68
N HIS A 170 1.80 -20.67 -12.54
CA HIS A 170 2.16 -22.03 -12.14
C HIS A 170 1.67 -22.35 -10.73
N ASP A 171 1.99 -21.49 -9.76
CA ASP A 171 1.65 -21.70 -8.35
C ASP A 171 0.14 -21.70 -8.12
N MET A 172 -0.58 -20.78 -8.75
CA MET A 172 -2.04 -20.74 -8.70
C MET A 172 -2.69 -22.01 -9.27
N ARG A 173 -2.17 -22.54 -10.38
CA ARG A 173 -2.66 -23.81 -10.94
C ARG A 173 -2.38 -24.97 -10.00
N ALA A 174 -1.21 -25.00 -9.35
CA ALA A 174 -0.86 -26.03 -8.39
C ALA A 174 -1.84 -26.03 -7.19
N LEU A 175 -2.15 -24.86 -6.63
CA LEU A 175 -3.11 -24.72 -5.53
C LEU A 175 -4.50 -25.31 -5.84
N VAL A 176 -5.00 -25.11 -7.06
CA VAL A 176 -6.31 -25.65 -7.48
C VAL A 176 -6.31 -27.18 -7.53
N THR A 177 -5.16 -27.80 -7.85
CA THR A 177 -5.03 -29.27 -7.92
C THR A 177 -4.90 -29.94 -6.55
N LEU A 178 -4.63 -29.19 -5.48
CA LEU A 178 -4.52 -29.74 -4.14
C LEU A 178 -5.90 -30.12 -3.57
N PRO A 179 -5.96 -31.21 -2.77
CA PRO A 179 -7.13 -31.53 -1.95
C PRO A 179 -7.50 -30.35 -1.04
N SER A 180 -8.80 -30.16 -0.79
CA SER A 180 -9.31 -29.03 0.02
C SER A 180 -8.63 -28.93 1.39
N GLU A 181 -8.35 -30.07 2.04
CA GLU A 181 -7.74 -30.12 3.38
C GLU A 181 -6.28 -29.63 3.41
N SER A 182 -5.58 -29.69 2.28
CA SER A 182 -4.18 -29.22 2.16
C SER A 182 -4.09 -27.82 1.56
N ARG A 183 -5.16 -27.35 0.91
CA ARG A 183 -5.17 -26.09 0.15
C ARG A 183 -4.95 -24.87 1.04
N ASP A 184 -5.63 -24.78 2.18
CA ASP A 184 -5.56 -23.60 3.04
C ASP A 184 -4.16 -23.41 3.64
N HIS A 185 -3.51 -24.49 4.06
CA HIS A 185 -2.14 -24.41 4.58
C HIS A 185 -1.13 -24.00 3.50
N HIS A 186 -1.22 -24.58 2.30
CA HIS A 186 -0.33 -24.23 1.19
C HIS A 186 -0.62 -22.83 0.64
N ALA A 187 -1.85 -22.34 0.75
CA ALA A 187 -2.20 -20.98 0.36
C ALA A 187 -1.45 -19.96 1.24
N VAL A 188 -1.42 -20.17 2.56
CA VAL A 188 -0.68 -19.32 3.49
C VAL A 188 0.84 -19.37 3.23
N GLU A 189 1.40 -20.56 3.03
CA GLU A 189 2.84 -20.68 2.72
C GLU A 189 3.21 -20.00 1.39
N LEU A 190 2.34 -20.10 0.40
CA LEU A 190 2.54 -19.46 -0.88
C LEU A 190 2.43 -17.94 -0.76
N GLU A 191 1.43 -17.46 -0.03
CA GLU A 191 1.23 -16.05 0.27
C GLU A 191 2.45 -15.45 0.97
N ASP A 192 2.98 -16.11 2.00
CA ASP A 192 4.22 -15.72 2.66
C ASP A 192 5.40 -15.68 1.66
N ALA A 193 5.53 -16.68 0.79
CA ALA A 193 6.61 -16.73 -0.20
C ALA A 193 6.55 -15.58 -1.23
N TRP A 194 5.34 -15.11 -1.56
CA TRP A 194 5.12 -14.06 -2.56
C TRP A 194 5.17 -12.66 -1.96
N LEU A 195 4.68 -12.48 -0.73
CA LEU A 195 4.49 -11.16 -0.10
C LEU A 195 5.49 -10.85 1.00
N THR A 196 6.25 -11.83 1.50
CA THR A 196 7.35 -11.56 2.44
C THR A 196 8.64 -11.25 1.66
N PRO A 197 9.27 -10.08 1.88
CA PRO A 197 10.51 -9.76 1.21
C PRO A 197 11.67 -10.64 1.70
N ALA A 198 12.48 -11.13 0.77
CA ALA A 198 13.64 -11.98 1.11
C ALA A 198 14.70 -11.27 1.97
N THR A 199 14.74 -9.92 1.94
CA THR A 199 15.59 -9.11 2.82
C THR A 199 14.88 -7.81 3.23
N PRO A 200 15.22 -7.18 4.37
CA PRO A 200 14.53 -5.99 4.91
C PRO A 200 14.52 -4.71 4.06
N LYS A 201 15.07 -4.75 2.84
CA LYS A 201 15.15 -3.62 1.90
C LYS A 201 14.77 -3.98 0.47
N ALA A 202 14.43 -5.24 0.21
CA ALA A 202 13.95 -5.67 -1.09
C ALA A 202 12.43 -5.59 -1.12
N LEU A 203 11.85 -5.33 -2.30
CA LEU A 203 10.44 -5.60 -2.53
C LEU A 203 10.22 -7.10 -2.55
N ALA A 204 9.04 -7.53 -2.11
CA ALA A 204 8.61 -8.90 -2.28
C ALA A 204 8.40 -9.23 -3.78
N ALA A 205 8.34 -10.52 -4.11
CA ALA A 205 8.14 -10.96 -5.49
C ALA A 205 6.77 -10.50 -6.02
N GLY A 206 5.74 -10.59 -5.19
CA GLY A 206 4.39 -10.10 -5.45
C GLY A 206 4.36 -8.61 -5.71
N GLU A 207 4.90 -7.80 -4.79
CA GLU A 207 5.01 -6.34 -4.97
C GLU A 207 5.73 -5.99 -6.28
N THR A 208 6.85 -6.65 -6.60
CA THR A 208 7.59 -6.43 -7.85
C THR A 208 6.73 -6.73 -9.08
N LEU A 209 5.98 -7.83 -9.06
CA LEU A 209 5.08 -8.21 -10.14
C LEU A 209 3.92 -7.21 -10.28
N GLY A 210 3.22 -6.91 -9.19
CA GLY A 210 2.06 -6.01 -9.17
C GLY A 210 2.43 -4.61 -9.67
N VAL A 211 3.50 -4.02 -9.14
CA VAL A 211 3.99 -2.70 -9.55
C VAL A 211 4.42 -2.71 -11.02
N GLY A 212 5.10 -3.78 -11.47
CA GLY A 212 5.46 -3.96 -12.88
C GLY A 212 4.26 -4.04 -13.81
N ALA A 213 3.21 -4.74 -13.40
CA ALA A 213 1.99 -4.90 -14.18
C ALA A 213 1.18 -3.59 -14.30
N VAL A 214 1.06 -2.82 -13.20
CA VAL A 214 0.47 -1.47 -13.22
C VAL A 214 1.25 -0.55 -14.15
N ALA A 215 2.59 -0.60 -14.10
CA ALA A 215 3.43 0.20 -14.98
C ALA A 215 3.23 -0.14 -16.47
N GLU A 216 3.07 -1.42 -16.79
CA GLU A 216 2.75 -1.88 -18.16
C GLU A 216 1.40 -1.34 -18.63
N LEU A 217 0.35 -1.40 -17.81
CA LEU A 217 -0.98 -0.90 -18.15
C LEU A 217 -0.97 0.61 -18.41
N LEU A 218 -0.25 1.39 -17.60
CA LEU A 218 -0.09 2.84 -17.83
C LEU A 218 0.63 3.13 -19.16
N VAL A 219 1.67 2.36 -19.51
CA VAL A 219 2.35 2.48 -20.81
C VAL A 219 1.43 2.11 -21.98
N MET A 220 0.52 1.17 -21.77
CA MET A 220 -0.53 0.80 -22.74
C MET A 220 -1.63 1.86 -22.88
N GLY A 221 -1.60 2.92 -22.07
CA GLY A 221 -2.52 4.05 -22.14
C GLY A 221 -3.77 3.90 -21.29
N HIS A 222 -3.79 2.97 -20.33
CA HIS A 222 -4.82 2.97 -19.29
C HIS A 222 -4.58 4.11 -18.32
N ASP A 223 -5.67 4.70 -17.81
CA ASP A 223 -5.60 5.67 -16.73
C ASP A 223 -5.53 4.95 -15.38
N PHE A 224 -4.85 5.55 -14.39
CA PHE A 224 -4.71 4.96 -13.05
C PHE A 224 -6.09 4.73 -12.39
N ALA A 225 -7.02 5.66 -12.62
CA ALA A 225 -8.41 5.56 -12.17
C ALA A 225 -9.18 4.37 -12.77
N ASP A 226 -8.80 3.90 -13.95
CA ASP A 226 -9.37 2.68 -14.54
C ASP A 226 -8.71 1.44 -13.94
N ILE A 227 -7.38 1.45 -13.78
CA ILE A 227 -6.60 0.32 -13.25
C ILE A 227 -7.05 -0.05 -11.84
N ILE A 228 -7.35 0.93 -10.97
CA ILE A 228 -7.78 0.66 -9.60
C ILE A 228 -9.08 -0.17 -9.54
N GLN A 229 -9.92 -0.05 -10.57
CA GLN A 229 -11.21 -0.73 -10.70
C GLN A 229 -11.11 -2.07 -11.44
N MET A 230 -9.93 -2.41 -11.98
CA MET A 230 -9.74 -3.65 -12.71
C MET A 230 -9.68 -4.85 -11.75
N PRO A 231 -10.28 -5.99 -12.14
CA PRO A 231 -10.14 -7.22 -11.39
C PRO A 231 -8.67 -7.68 -11.34
N PRO A 232 -8.23 -8.37 -10.27
CA PRO A 232 -6.82 -8.70 -10.05
C PRO A 232 -6.16 -9.43 -11.23
N TRP A 233 -6.85 -10.41 -11.83
CA TRP A 233 -6.34 -11.15 -12.98
C TRP A 233 -6.09 -10.26 -14.21
N GLN A 234 -6.85 -9.18 -14.37
CA GLN A 234 -6.67 -8.23 -15.47
C GLN A 234 -5.49 -7.31 -15.19
N VAL A 235 -5.37 -6.82 -13.94
CA VAL A 235 -4.23 -6.00 -13.49
C VAL A 235 -2.92 -6.76 -13.74
N LEU A 236 -2.88 -8.04 -13.36
CA LEU A 236 -1.69 -8.88 -13.43
C LEU A 236 -1.46 -9.50 -14.82
N GLY A 237 -2.41 -9.36 -15.75
CA GLY A 237 -2.34 -9.95 -17.09
C GLY A 237 -2.30 -11.47 -17.07
N LEU A 238 -3.14 -12.09 -16.22
CA LEU A 238 -3.21 -13.54 -16.01
C LEU A 238 -4.23 -14.26 -16.91
N GLU A 239 -4.92 -13.52 -17.79
CA GLU A 239 -5.72 -14.10 -18.89
C GLU A 239 -4.92 -15.12 -19.73
#